data_AF-A0A9E7V4H2-F1
#
_entry.id   AF-A0A9E7V4H2-F1
#
_cell.length_a   1.000
_cell.length_b   1.000
_cell.length_c   1.000
_cell.angle_alpha   90.00
_cell.angle_beta   90.00
_cell.angle_gamma   90.00
#
_symmetry.space_group_name_H-M   'P 1'
#
loop_
_entity.id
_entity.type
_entity.pdbx_description
1 polymer ?
#
loop_
_entity_poly.entity_id
_entity_poly.type
_entity_poly.pdbx_seq_one_letter_code
_entity_poly.pdbx_strand_id
1 'polypeptide(L)'
;MKILLFSLMLMVMLTLLISHPLLMVILILSITFNINMIISLILNLSWNSYILIIIFLGGMLVLFIYIASISSNEKFKKLNIRVLTPLLILPLYMFIETPTLFSANNNFMASISSMYMASMMHFTLLIMFYLIITLLISVKIADNKFGPIRQK
;
A
#
# COMPACT_ATOMS: atom_id res chain seq x y z
N MET A 1 16.76 9.03 -8.30
CA MET A 1 15.81 8.04 -8.89
C MET A 1 16.30 6.59 -8.97
N LYS A 2 17.43 6.29 -9.64
CA LYS A 2 17.92 4.89 -9.76
C LYS A 2 18.20 4.23 -8.41
N ILE A 3 18.72 4.99 -7.46
CA ILE A 3 18.99 4.55 -6.08
C ILE A 3 17.68 4.19 -5.34
N LEU A 4 16.61 4.96 -5.57
CA LEU A 4 15.28 4.70 -4.99
C LEU A 4 14.65 3.42 -5.54
N LEU A 5 14.81 3.18 -6.84
CA LEU A 5 14.34 1.93 -7.46
C LEU A 5 15.16 0.72 -6.99
N PHE A 6 16.47 0.89 -6.81
CA PHE A 6 17.33 -0.16 -6.27
C PHE A 6 16.99 -0.50 -4.82
N SER A 7 16.71 0.51 -3.99
CA SER A 7 16.30 0.29 -2.60
C SER A 7 14.94 -0.39 -2.50
N LEU A 8 13.99 -0.09 -3.39
CA LEU A 8 12.73 -0.83 -3.49
C LEU A 8 12.95 -2.31 -3.80
N MET A 9 13.83 -2.64 -4.75
CA MET A 9 14.13 -4.04 -5.07
C MET A 9 14.71 -4.77 -3.85
N LEU A 10 15.62 -4.14 -3.11
CA LEU A 10 16.17 -4.72 -1.88
C LEU A 10 15.08 -4.98 -0.83
N MET A 11 14.12 -4.06 -0.68
CA MET A 11 13.03 -4.23 0.27
C MET A 11 12.10 -5.39 -0.06
N VAL A 12 11.76 -5.54 -1.34
CA VAL A 12 10.92 -6.67 -1.78
C VAL A 12 11.64 -7.98 -1.48
N MET A 13 12.94 -8.07 -1.72
CA MET A 13 13.72 -9.28 -1.38
C MET A 13 13.71 -9.57 0.13
N LEU A 14 13.71 -8.55 0.99
CA LEU A 14 13.64 -8.73 2.44
C LEU A 14 12.30 -9.31 2.91
N THR A 15 11.19 -8.99 2.24
CA THR A 15 9.88 -9.57 2.60
C THR A 15 9.85 -11.09 2.45
N LEU A 16 10.59 -11.64 1.48
CA LEU A 16 10.65 -13.08 1.22
C LEU A 16 11.43 -13.84 2.31
N LEU A 17 12.28 -13.14 3.08
CA LEU A 17 13.16 -13.75 4.09
C LEU A 17 12.53 -13.82 5.48
N ILE A 18 11.34 -13.24 5.68
CA ILE A 18 10.73 -13.09 6.99
C ILE A 18 9.54 -14.02 7.14
N SER A 19 9.60 -14.84 8.19
CA SER A 19 8.54 -15.79 8.51
C SER A 19 7.50 -15.23 9.49
N HIS A 20 7.86 -14.24 10.30
CA HIS A 20 6.94 -13.74 11.33
C HIS A 20 5.87 -12.83 10.72
N PRO A 21 4.57 -13.17 10.83
CA PRO A 21 3.50 -12.51 10.09
C PRO A 21 3.37 -11.02 10.41
N LEU A 22 3.46 -10.65 11.70
CA LEU A 22 3.44 -9.24 12.13
C LEU A 22 4.56 -8.39 11.50
N LEU A 23 5.72 -9.01 11.31
CA LEU A 23 6.93 -8.37 10.81
C LEU A 23 6.87 -8.19 9.29
N MET A 24 6.28 -9.18 8.62
CA MET A 24 5.91 -9.09 7.21
C MET A 24 4.94 -7.93 6.97
N VAL A 25 3.93 -7.74 7.84
CA VAL A 25 3.00 -6.58 7.74
C VAL A 25 3.73 -5.25 7.89
N ILE A 26 4.64 -5.12 8.88
CA ILE A 26 5.44 -3.91 9.08
C ILE A 26 6.31 -3.59 7.85
N LEU A 27 6.91 -4.61 7.24
CA LEU A 27 7.69 -4.41 6.01
C LEU A 27 6.83 -4.01 4.82
N ILE A 28 5.66 -4.62 4.64
CA ILE A 28 4.77 -4.25 3.53
C ILE A 28 4.29 -2.78 3.69
N LEU A 29 3.98 -2.33 4.92
CA LEU A 29 3.62 -0.93 5.20
C LEU A 29 4.74 0.03 4.80
N SER A 30 5.99 -0.29 5.13
CA SER A 30 7.13 0.57 4.80
C SER A 30 7.48 0.58 3.30
N ILE A 31 7.34 -0.55 2.60
CA ILE A 31 7.51 -0.60 1.13
C ILE A 31 6.51 0.31 0.45
N THR A 32 5.24 0.25 0.86
CA THR A 32 4.18 1.03 0.22
C THR A 32 4.30 2.51 0.48
N PHE A 33 4.73 2.91 1.68
CA PHE A 33 5.13 4.30 1.93
C PHE A 33 6.22 4.79 0.96
N ASN A 34 7.26 3.99 0.73
CA ASN A 34 8.35 4.34 -0.17
C ASN A 34 7.90 4.42 -1.64
N ILE A 35 7.05 3.49 -2.09
CA ILE A 35 6.48 3.53 -3.45
C ILE A 35 5.67 4.82 -3.66
N ASN A 36 4.83 5.19 -2.70
CA ASN A 36 3.98 6.37 -2.82
C ASN A 36 4.81 7.67 -2.90
N MET A 37 5.90 7.74 -2.16
CA MET A 37 6.84 8.86 -2.25
C MET A 37 7.51 8.94 -3.64
N ILE A 38 7.88 7.81 -4.23
CA ILE A 38 8.47 7.76 -5.58
C ILE A 38 7.43 8.17 -6.64
N ILE A 39 6.19 7.71 -6.51
CA ILE A 39 5.09 8.07 -7.43
C ILE A 39 4.83 9.59 -7.41
N SER A 40 4.83 10.19 -6.21
CA SER A 40 4.68 11.64 -6.04
C SER A 40 5.75 12.42 -6.80
N LEU A 41 7.01 11.96 -6.73
CA LEU A 41 8.12 12.60 -7.44
C LEU A 41 8.06 12.41 -8.96
N ILE A 42 7.58 11.27 -9.46
CA ILE A 42 7.52 11.00 -10.91
C ILE A 42 6.38 11.76 -11.57
N LEU A 43 5.21 11.75 -10.96
CA LEU A 43 3.99 12.28 -11.59
C LEU A 43 3.73 13.74 -11.26
N ASN A 44 4.48 14.37 -10.35
CA ASN A 44 4.25 15.72 -9.82
C ASN A 44 2.79 15.96 -9.36
N LEU A 45 2.02 14.90 -9.14
CA LEU A 45 0.60 14.89 -8.77
C LEU A 45 0.47 14.24 -7.39
N SER A 46 0.68 15.04 -6.36
CA SER A 46 0.66 14.62 -4.95
C SER A 46 -0.64 13.93 -4.53
N TRP A 47 -1.77 14.28 -5.15
CA TRP A 47 -3.08 13.71 -4.84
C TRP A 47 -3.23 12.24 -5.25
N ASN A 48 -2.64 11.83 -6.38
CA ASN A 48 -2.70 10.43 -6.81
C ASN A 48 -1.87 9.53 -5.88
N SER A 49 -0.69 9.99 -5.46
CA SER A 49 0.09 9.31 -4.41
C SER A 49 -0.66 9.29 -3.07
N TYR A 50 -1.45 10.31 -2.76
CA TYR A 50 -2.22 10.38 -1.52
C TYR A 50 -3.38 9.36 -1.48
N ILE A 51 -4.16 9.25 -2.57
CA ILE A 51 -5.22 8.24 -2.68
C ILE A 51 -4.64 6.83 -2.51
N LEU A 52 -3.49 6.55 -3.13
CA LEU A 52 -2.81 5.26 -3.01
C LEU A 52 -2.40 4.96 -1.55
N ILE A 53 -1.94 5.95 -0.79
CA ILE A 53 -1.63 5.77 0.63
C ILE A 53 -2.89 5.38 1.41
N ILE A 54 -4.01 6.08 1.23
CA ILE A 54 -5.23 5.81 2.00
C ILE A 54 -5.76 4.41 1.74
N ILE A 55 -5.88 4.02 0.47
CA ILE A 55 -6.45 2.72 0.09
C ILE A 55 -5.58 1.58 0.64
N PHE A 56 -4.26 1.70 0.50
CA PHE A 56 -3.34 0.66 0.95
C PHE A 56 -3.33 0.54 2.47
N LEU A 57 -3.27 1.66 3.19
CA LEU A 57 -3.26 1.68 4.65
C LEU A 57 -4.57 1.13 5.22
N GLY A 58 -5.72 1.48 4.62
CA GLY A 58 -7.03 0.92 5.00
C GLY A 58 -7.09 -0.61 4.81
N GLY A 59 -6.67 -1.12 3.66
CA GLY A 59 -6.66 -2.57 3.40
C GLY A 59 -5.69 -3.34 4.30
N MET A 60 -4.51 -2.77 4.58
CA MET A 60 -3.51 -3.39 5.44
C MET A 60 -3.94 -3.49 6.91
N LEU A 61 -4.70 -2.51 7.42
CA LEU A 61 -5.23 -2.57 8.79
C LEU A 61 -6.24 -3.72 8.96
N VAL A 62 -7.11 -3.97 7.97
CA VAL A 62 -8.04 -5.10 8.00
C VAL A 62 -7.27 -6.43 8.02
N LEU A 63 -6.26 -6.56 7.16
CA LEU A 63 -5.36 -7.73 7.15
C LEU A 63 -4.63 -7.92 8.47
N PHE A 64 -4.16 -6.83 9.10
CA PHE A 64 -3.50 -6.88 10.39
C PHE A 64 -4.42 -7.47 11.47
N ILE A 65 -5.67 -6.99 11.56
CA ILE A 65 -6.64 -7.50 12.54
C ILE A 65 -6.93 -8.98 12.28
N TYR A 66 -7.10 -9.38 11.02
CA TYR A 66 -7.33 -10.77 10.64
C TYR A 66 -6.18 -11.68 11.07
N ILE A 67 -4.95 -11.31 10.74
CA ILE A 67 -3.75 -12.11 11.07
C ILE A 67 -3.55 -12.17 12.59
N ALA A 68 -3.68 -11.04 13.31
CA ALA A 68 -3.58 -11.01 14.76
C ALA A 68 -4.63 -11.87 15.47
N SER A 69 -5.81 -12.06 14.85
CA SER A 69 -6.85 -12.94 15.39
C SER A 69 -6.57 -14.44 15.20
N ILE A 70 -5.71 -14.81 14.25
CA ILE A 70 -5.44 -16.20 13.86
C ILE A 70 -4.09 -16.71 14.39
N SER A 71 -3.06 -15.87 14.44
CA SER A 71 -1.75 -16.30 14.94
C SER A 71 -1.68 -16.26 16.46
N SER A 72 -1.14 -17.31 17.08
CA SER A 72 -0.67 -17.25 18.47
C SER A 72 0.38 -16.14 18.58
N ASN A 73 0.40 -15.42 19.70
CA ASN A 73 1.40 -14.38 19.99
C ASN A 73 2.78 -15.03 20.24
N GLU A 74 3.39 -15.57 19.19
CA GLU A 74 4.74 -16.11 19.25
C GLU A 74 5.72 -14.99 19.61
N LYS A 75 6.62 -15.27 20.55
CA LYS A 75 7.64 -14.30 20.93
C LYS A 75 8.50 -14.01 19.70
N PHE A 76 8.71 -12.74 19.42
CA PHE A 76 9.60 -12.30 18.34
C PHE A 76 10.98 -12.96 18.47
N LYS A 77 11.36 -13.77 17.47
CA LYS A 77 12.76 -14.15 17.28
C LYS A 77 13.57 -12.88 17.01
N LYS A 78 14.80 -12.85 17.53
CA LYS A 78 15.69 -11.68 17.49
C LYS A 78 15.80 -11.19 16.04
N LEU A 79 15.24 -10.01 15.78
CA LEU A 79 15.35 -9.35 14.49
C LEU A 79 16.80 -8.98 14.23
N ASN A 80 17.33 -9.39 13.09
CA ASN A 80 18.62 -8.88 12.66
C ASN A 80 18.42 -7.42 12.23
N ILE A 81 18.92 -6.46 13.02
CA ILE A 81 18.79 -5.01 12.77
C ILE A 81 19.28 -4.63 11.36
N ARG A 82 20.17 -5.43 10.77
CA ARG A 82 20.65 -5.27 9.38
C ARG A 82 19.56 -5.40 8.32
N VAL A 83 18.45 -6.07 8.63
CA VAL A 83 17.28 -6.15 7.74
C VAL A 83 16.51 -4.83 7.69
N LEU A 84 16.65 -3.99 8.72
CA LEU A 84 15.94 -2.71 8.81
C LEU A 84 16.74 -1.53 8.25
N THR A 85 18.02 -1.70 7.93
CA THR A 85 18.87 -0.62 7.44
C THR A 85 18.40 0.01 6.12
N PRO A 86 17.83 -0.72 5.13
CA PRO A 86 17.38 -0.05 3.93
C PRO A 86 16.13 0.83 4.20
N LEU A 87 15.44 0.67 5.34
CA LEU A 87 14.17 1.37 5.63
C LEU A 87 14.42 2.83 5.98
N LEU A 88 15.53 3.08 6.68
CA LEU A 88 15.88 4.39 7.22
C LEU A 88 16.62 5.26 6.20
N ILE A 89 17.30 4.65 5.22
CA ILE A 89 18.15 5.36 4.27
C ILE A 89 17.30 6.08 3.21
N LEU A 90 16.15 5.53 2.85
CA LEU A 90 15.26 6.02 1.78
C LEU A 90 14.75 7.46 1.94
N PRO A 91 14.16 7.86 3.09
CA PRO A 91 13.62 9.21 3.23
C PRO A 91 14.72 10.28 3.22
N LEU A 92 15.94 9.95 3.67
CA LEU A 92 17.06 10.90 3.71
C LEU A 92 17.61 11.23 2.32
N TYR A 93 17.66 10.27 1.40
CA TYR A 93 18.12 10.51 0.03
C TYR A 93 17.17 11.36 -0.79
N MET A 94 15.87 11.28 -0.49
CA MET A 94 14.85 12.06 -1.18
C MET A 94 15.07 13.57 -0.95
N PHE A 95 15.40 13.98 0.27
CA PHE A 95 15.67 15.40 0.58
C PHE A 95 16.87 15.99 -0.18
N ILE A 96 17.81 15.15 -0.61
CA ILE A 96 19.06 15.59 -1.26
C ILE A 96 18.85 15.84 -2.76
N GLU A 97 18.00 15.04 -3.43
CA GLU A 97 17.76 15.16 -4.88
C GLU A 97 16.62 16.12 -5.28
N THR A 98 15.81 16.60 -4.33
CA THR A 98 14.52 17.25 -4.63
C THR A 98 14.47 18.78 -4.83
N PRO A 99 15.53 19.62 -4.74
CA PRO A 99 15.30 21.06 -4.81
C PRO A 99 14.86 21.55 -6.21
N THR A 100 15.01 20.75 -7.27
CA THR A 100 14.84 21.22 -8.67
C THR A 100 13.62 20.68 -9.41
N LEU A 101 12.80 19.79 -8.84
CA LEU A 101 11.68 19.14 -9.55
C LEU A 101 10.30 19.77 -9.28
N PHE A 102 10.19 20.73 -8.36
CA PHE A 102 8.94 21.39 -8.00
C PHE A 102 8.57 22.59 -8.92
N SER A 103 8.67 22.42 -10.23
CA SER A 103 7.98 23.31 -11.17
C SER A 103 6.57 22.75 -11.43
N ALA A 104 5.65 23.02 -10.51
CA ALA A 104 4.28 22.52 -10.56
C ALA A 104 3.47 23.30 -11.61
N ASN A 105 3.38 22.76 -12.83
CA ASN A 105 2.25 23.05 -13.70
C ASN A 105 1.01 22.36 -13.13
N ASN A 106 0.07 23.15 -12.62
CA ASN A 106 -1.19 22.71 -12.04
C ASN A 106 -2.16 22.13 -13.09
N ASN A 107 -1.81 20.99 -13.69
CA ASN A 107 -2.70 20.16 -14.50
C ASN A 107 -3.56 19.21 -13.63
N PHE A 108 -3.64 19.47 -12.33
CA PHE A 108 -4.37 18.67 -11.35
C PHE A 108 -5.85 18.51 -11.74
N MET A 109 -6.55 19.62 -11.99
CA MET A 109 -7.97 19.59 -12.33
C MET A 109 -8.28 18.95 -13.68
N ALA A 110 -7.35 19.05 -14.65
CA ALA A 110 -7.51 18.42 -15.96
C ALA A 110 -7.42 16.89 -15.88
N SER A 111 -6.56 16.36 -14.99
CA SER A 111 -6.37 14.91 -14.87
C SER A 111 -7.57 14.19 -14.25
N ILE A 112 -8.18 14.72 -13.19
CA ILE A 112 -9.34 14.09 -12.54
C ILE A 112 -10.60 14.22 -13.40
N SER A 113 -10.80 15.39 -14.03
CA SER A 113 -11.95 15.59 -14.91
C SER A 113 -11.93 14.66 -16.13
N SER A 114 -10.74 14.21 -16.57
CA SER A 114 -10.60 13.24 -17.66
C SER A 114 -11.25 11.87 -17.36
N MET A 115 -11.34 11.46 -16.09
CA MET A 115 -11.95 10.19 -15.71
C MET A 115 -13.47 10.18 -15.88
N TYR A 116 -14.11 11.36 -15.78
CA TYR A 116 -15.55 11.53 -15.95
C TYR A 116 -15.93 12.03 -17.35
N MET A 117 -14.99 12.02 -18.30
CA MET A 117 -15.28 12.33 -19.70
C MET A 117 -16.13 11.23 -20.33
N ALA A 118 -16.92 11.61 -21.34
CA ALA A 118 -17.83 10.71 -22.05
C ALA A 118 -17.11 9.47 -22.63
N SER A 119 -15.83 9.60 -23.01
CA SER A 119 -15.02 8.48 -23.51
C SER A 119 -14.75 7.40 -22.47
N MET A 120 -14.65 7.76 -21.19
CA MET A 120 -14.34 6.83 -20.09
C MET A 120 -15.58 6.35 -19.32
N MET A 121 -16.77 6.80 -19.71
CA MET A 121 -18.03 6.48 -19.02
C MET A 121 -18.32 4.98 -18.93
N HIS A 122 -18.00 4.20 -19.96
CA HIS A 122 -18.19 2.74 -19.93
C HIS A 122 -17.29 2.08 -18.89
N PHE A 123 -16.06 2.59 -18.72
CA PHE A 123 -15.12 2.06 -17.74
C PHE A 123 -15.54 2.41 -16.31
N THR A 124 -16.03 3.63 -16.07
CA THR A 124 -16.55 4.02 -14.75
C THR A 124 -17.80 3.22 -14.37
N LEU A 125 -18.71 2.96 -15.33
CA LEU A 125 -19.86 2.07 -15.13
C LEU A 125 -19.43 0.66 -14.73
N LEU A 126 -18.41 0.09 -15.40
CA LEU A 126 -17.90 -1.24 -15.07
C LEU A 126 -17.37 -1.31 -13.63
N ILE A 127 -16.59 -0.31 -13.19
CA ILE A 127 -16.07 -0.25 -11.80
C ILE A 127 -17.22 -0.20 -10.79
N MET A 128 -18.28 0.58 -11.06
CA MET A 128 -19.43 0.65 -10.16
C MET A 128 -20.13 -0.71 -10.03
N PHE A 129 -20.39 -1.41 -11.14
CA PHE A 129 -20.97 -2.75 -11.10
C PHE A 129 -20.07 -3.75 -10.36
N TYR A 130 -18.75 -3.68 -10.57
CA TYR A 130 -17.79 -4.53 -9.86
C TYR A 130 -17.89 -4.34 -8.34
N LEU A 131 -17.90 -3.09 -7.85
CA LEU A 131 -18.01 -2.80 -6.42
C LEU A 131 -19.35 -3.25 -5.81
N ILE A 132 -20.45 -3.15 -6.55
CA ILE A 132 -21.76 -3.63 -6.08
C ILE A 132 -21.75 -5.16 -5.94
N ILE A 133 -21.22 -5.86 -6.93
CA ILE A 133 -21.15 -7.33 -6.92
C ILE A 133 -20.25 -7.81 -5.78
N THR A 134 -19.08 -7.19 -5.57
CA THR A 134 -18.16 -7.59 -4.49
C THR A 134 -18.76 -7.40 -3.11
N LEU A 135 -19.55 -6.33 -2.89
CA LEU A 135 -20.29 -6.13 -1.64
C LEU A 135 -21.35 -7.22 -1.41
N LEU A 136 -22.15 -7.56 -2.43
CA LEU A 136 -23.17 -8.60 -2.29
C LEU A 136 -22.54 -9.97 -1.97
N ILE A 137 -21.43 -10.29 -2.63
CA ILE A 137 -20.70 -11.54 -2.38
C ILE A 137 -20.09 -11.53 -0.97
N SER A 138 -19.50 -10.42 -0.52
CA SER A 138 -18.87 -10.36 0.81
C SER A 138 -19.89 -10.54 1.94
N VAL A 139 -21.09 -9.97 1.82
CA VAL A 139 -22.20 -10.19 2.77
C VAL A 139 -22.63 -11.67 2.77
N LYS A 140 -22.81 -12.27 1.59
CA LYS A 140 -23.19 -13.69 1.49
C LYS A 140 -22.15 -14.63 2.11
N ILE A 141 -20.85 -14.30 2.00
CA ILE A 141 -19.78 -15.07 2.64
C ILE A 141 -19.80 -14.86 4.17
N ALA A 142 -20.05 -13.63 4.64
CA ALA A 142 -20.10 -13.31 6.06
C ALA A 142 -21.26 -14.01 6.80
N ASP A 143 -22.39 -14.25 6.12
CA ASP A 143 -23.57 -14.90 6.71
C ASP A 143 -23.41 -16.42 6.91
N ASN A 144 -22.32 -17.03 6.42
CA ASN A 144 -22.02 -18.44 6.69
C ASN A 144 -21.61 -18.60 8.17
N LYS A 145 -22.56 -19.00 9.00
CA LYS A 145 -22.40 -19.31 10.43
C LYS A 145 -21.58 -20.59 10.66
N PHE A 146 -20.30 -20.57 10.36
CA PHE A 146 -19.38 -21.52 10.98
C PHE A 146 -19.04 -20.99 12.38
N GLY A 147 -19.08 -21.88 13.37
CA GLY A 147 -18.91 -21.56 14.80
C GLY A 147 -17.64 -20.74 15.09
N PRO A 148 -17.49 -20.23 16.33
CA PRO A 148 -16.48 -19.24 16.66
C PRO A 148 -15.08 -19.68 16.22
N ILE A 149 -14.39 -18.81 15.47
CA ILE A 149 -13.03 -19.02 14.94
C ILE A 149 -12.01 -19.31 16.06
N ARG A 150 -12.35 -18.99 17.32
CA ARG A 150 -11.60 -19.39 18.52
C ARG A 150 -12.43 -20.34 19.37
N GLN A 151 -12.09 -21.63 19.33
CA GLN A 151 -12.39 -22.52 20.46
C GLN A 151 -11.47 -22.10 21.61
N LYS A 152 -12.03 -22.04 22.82
CA LYS A 152 -11.33 -21.60 24.04
C LYS A 152 -10.05 -22.40 24.29
#